data_AF-A0AA48GZ69-F1
#
_entry.id   AF-A0AA48GZ69-F1
#
_cell.length_a   1.000
_cell.length_b   1.000
_cell.length_c   1.000
_cell.angle_alpha   90.00
_cell.angle_beta   90.00
_cell.angle_gamma   90.00
#
_symmetry.space_group_name_H-M   'P 1'
#
loop_
_entity.id
_entity.type
_entity.pdbx_description
1 polymer ?
#
loop_
_entity_poly.entity_id
_entity_poly.type
_entity_poly.pdbx_seq_one_letter_code
_entity_poly.pdbx_strand_id
1 'polypeptide(L)'
;MQCQVAPGLPRFSIVGLPDKAVSESRERVQAALSAMGLSLPPKRITINLSPADLPKDGSHYDLPIALALLAAMGVTDAEQLGDWIAVGELSLDGRVVASPGVLIAALHASTVEAGLICPAQQGSEAKWASGVPVLAPRGLVSLLAHLKGSQVLPDPVRGTIEESAPVTDLKQVKGQETSKRALEIAAAGGKEPARIMPSRHPSRTHTGRSAGGFDGAIRRRTARFGQDQPRTPIPRAAPFGQYGGVDGRWAEGPARRSQPCAPRRVVS
;
A
#
# COMPACT_ATOMS: atom_id res chain seq x y z
N MET A 1 -7.05 6.24 3.77
CA MET A 1 -7.99 5.10 3.74
C MET A 1 -8.90 5.19 4.96
N GLN A 2 -10.14 4.70 4.90
CA GLN A 2 -11.04 4.67 6.05
C GLN A 2 -11.59 3.26 6.26
N CYS A 3 -11.74 2.86 7.53
CA CYS A 3 -12.42 1.62 7.92
C CYS A 3 -13.63 1.94 8.78
N GLN A 4 -14.78 1.38 8.42
CA GLN A 4 -16.01 1.50 9.20
C GLN A 4 -16.47 0.11 9.63
N VAL A 5 -16.75 -0.05 10.93
CA VAL A 5 -17.36 -1.24 11.50
C VAL A 5 -18.76 -0.88 11.98
N ALA A 6 -19.80 -1.38 11.32
CA ALA A 6 -21.19 -1.06 11.59
C ALA A 6 -22.00 -2.32 11.99
N PRO A 7 -23.08 -2.17 12.78
CA PRO A 7 -24.03 -3.26 13.03
C PRO A 7 -24.64 -3.79 11.73
N GLY A 8 -24.96 -5.09 11.69
CA GLY A 8 -25.58 -5.76 10.54
C GLY A 8 -25.03 -7.16 10.32
N LEU A 9 -25.49 -7.81 9.25
CA LEU A 9 -24.98 -9.12 8.85
C LEU A 9 -23.46 -9.06 8.58
N PRO A 10 -22.68 -10.08 9.00
CA PRO A 10 -21.24 -10.13 8.75
C PRO A 10 -20.93 -10.01 7.26
N ARG A 11 -20.23 -8.94 6.89
CA ARG A 11 -19.81 -8.68 5.51
C ARG A 11 -18.58 -7.80 5.54
N PHE A 12 -17.54 -8.20 4.81
CA PHE A 12 -16.37 -7.36 4.58
C PHE A 12 -16.39 -6.91 3.11
N SER A 13 -16.49 -5.60 2.87
CA SER A 13 -16.36 -4.99 1.55
C SER A 13 -15.24 -3.97 1.45
N ILE A 14 -14.59 -3.95 0.30
CA ILE A 14 -13.64 -2.91 -0.12
C ILE A 14 -14.31 -2.09 -1.23
N VAL A 15 -14.34 -0.77 -1.09
CA VAL A 15 -15.00 0.16 -2.04
C VAL A 15 -14.03 1.25 -2.50
N GLY A 16 -14.30 1.85 -3.66
CA GLY A 16 -13.45 2.87 -4.28
C GLY A 16 -12.62 2.35 -5.45
N LEU A 17 -13.25 1.63 -6.39
CA LEU A 17 -12.62 1.05 -7.59
C LEU A 17 -11.39 0.15 -7.31
N PRO A 18 -11.51 -0.87 -6.43
CA PRO A 18 -10.45 -1.87 -6.31
C PRO A 18 -10.41 -2.78 -7.54
N ASP A 19 -9.21 -3.14 -7.98
CA ASP A 19 -9.03 -4.24 -8.91
C ASP A 19 -9.25 -5.61 -8.23
N LYS A 20 -8.96 -6.68 -8.96
CA LYS A 20 -9.06 -8.04 -8.42
C LYS A 20 -8.06 -8.29 -7.29
N ALA A 21 -6.82 -7.83 -7.41
CA ALA A 21 -5.78 -8.06 -6.40
C ALA A 21 -6.12 -7.36 -5.07
N VAL A 22 -6.61 -6.12 -5.14
CA VAL A 22 -7.10 -5.34 -4.01
C VAL A 22 -8.34 -5.98 -3.40
N SER A 23 -9.28 -6.46 -4.23
CA SER A 23 -10.46 -7.18 -3.74
C SER A 23 -10.08 -8.46 -2.96
N GLU A 24 -9.09 -9.20 -3.46
CA GLU A 24 -8.53 -10.40 -2.81
C GLU A 24 -7.70 -10.10 -1.54
N SER A 25 -7.38 -8.82 -1.30
CA SER A 25 -6.71 -8.39 -0.06
C SER A 25 -7.57 -8.70 1.16
N ARG A 26 -8.90 -8.73 0.99
CA ARG A 26 -9.85 -9.10 2.04
C ARG A 26 -9.55 -10.49 2.60
N GLU A 27 -9.38 -11.49 1.75
CA GLU A 27 -9.08 -12.87 2.13
C GLU A 27 -7.69 -12.96 2.78
N ARG A 28 -6.68 -12.26 2.23
CA ARG A 28 -5.32 -12.26 2.78
C ARG A 28 -5.25 -11.62 4.17
N VAL A 29 -5.89 -10.47 4.34
CA VAL A 29 -5.96 -9.77 5.64
C VAL A 29 -6.71 -10.62 6.66
N GLN A 30 -7.83 -11.24 6.27
CA GLN A 30 -8.58 -12.12 7.18
C GLN A 30 -7.72 -13.33 7.64
N ALA A 31 -6.99 -13.96 6.72
CA ALA A 31 -6.09 -15.07 7.04
C ALA A 31 -4.95 -14.62 7.96
N ALA A 32 -4.29 -13.50 7.64
CA ALA A 32 -3.21 -12.93 8.44
C ALA A 32 -3.64 -12.63 9.88
N LEU A 33 -4.80 -11.99 10.07
CA LEU A 33 -5.34 -11.73 11.40
C LEU A 33 -5.68 -13.02 12.16
N SER A 34 -6.25 -14.01 11.47
CA SER A 34 -6.56 -15.31 12.06
C SER A 34 -5.30 -16.05 12.53
N ALA A 35 -4.21 -15.98 11.77
CA ALA A 35 -2.93 -16.58 12.12
C ALA A 35 -2.31 -15.96 13.40
N MET A 36 -2.67 -14.71 13.71
CA MET A 36 -2.26 -14.02 14.93
C MET A 36 -3.19 -14.28 16.13
N GLY A 37 -4.21 -15.13 15.95
CA GLY A 37 -5.23 -15.38 16.97
C GLY A 37 -6.28 -14.28 17.09
N LEU A 38 -6.37 -13.38 16.12
CA LEU A 38 -7.40 -12.33 16.08
C LEU A 38 -8.57 -12.79 15.21
N SER A 39 -9.78 -12.71 15.77
CA SER A 39 -11.01 -12.96 15.02
C SER A 39 -11.61 -11.65 14.52
N LEU A 40 -12.17 -11.67 13.31
CA LEU A 40 -12.94 -10.55 12.80
C LEU A 40 -14.27 -10.43 13.56
N PRO A 41 -14.70 -9.21 13.92
CA PRO A 41 -15.99 -9.03 14.56
C PRO A 41 -17.13 -9.47 13.62
N PRO A 42 -18.20 -10.09 14.13
CA PRO A 42 -19.37 -10.49 13.33
C PRO A 42 -20.25 -9.28 13.00
N LYS A 43 -19.65 -8.29 12.33
CA LYS A 43 -20.24 -6.99 11.97
C LYS A 43 -19.99 -6.71 10.49
N ARG A 44 -20.65 -5.67 9.97
CA ARG A 44 -20.37 -5.17 8.62
C ARG A 44 -19.12 -4.31 8.66
N ILE A 45 -18.09 -4.71 7.93
CA ILE A 45 -16.80 -4.04 7.77
C ILE A 45 -16.74 -3.44 6.36
N THR A 46 -16.50 -2.14 6.27
CA THR A 46 -16.32 -1.44 5.00
C THR A 46 -14.98 -0.71 5.00
N ILE A 47 -14.14 -1.04 4.03
CA ILE A 47 -12.89 -0.33 3.75
C ILE A 47 -13.12 0.59 2.55
N ASN A 48 -12.92 1.88 2.74
CA ASN A 48 -13.05 2.88 1.70
C ASN A 48 -11.69 3.38 1.22
N LEU A 49 -11.41 3.15 -0.07
CA LEU A 49 -10.20 3.59 -0.76
C LEU A 49 -10.47 4.94 -1.47
N SER A 50 -10.08 6.02 -0.80
CA SER A 50 -10.18 7.38 -1.32
C SER A 50 -8.88 7.81 -2.02
N PRO A 51 -8.92 8.59 -3.12
CA PRO A 51 -10.10 9.13 -3.81
C PRO A 51 -10.79 8.09 -4.69
N ALA A 52 -12.13 8.03 -4.75
CA ALA A 52 -12.86 6.94 -5.40
C ALA A 52 -12.77 6.90 -6.94
N ASP A 53 -12.30 7.97 -7.59
CA ASP A 53 -12.31 8.13 -9.05
C ASP A 53 -11.10 7.50 -9.76
N LEU A 54 -10.07 7.09 -9.01
CA LEU A 54 -8.88 6.44 -9.55
C LEU A 54 -8.91 4.94 -9.28
N PRO A 55 -8.53 4.08 -10.24
CA PRO A 55 -8.38 2.65 -9.98
C PRO A 55 -7.26 2.39 -8.97
N LYS A 56 -7.46 1.40 -8.08
CA LYS A 56 -6.44 0.94 -7.13
C LYS A 56 -6.03 -0.45 -7.57
N ASP A 57 -4.79 -0.56 -8.01
CA ASP A 57 -4.22 -1.78 -8.55
C ASP A 57 -3.10 -2.32 -7.67
N GLY A 58 -3.01 -3.64 -7.55
CA GLY A 58 -1.92 -4.33 -6.86
C GLY A 58 -2.16 -4.65 -5.39
N SER A 59 -1.31 -5.52 -4.83
CA SER A 59 -1.45 -6.10 -3.49
C SER A 59 -0.84 -5.26 -2.36
N HIS A 60 -0.14 -4.17 -2.68
CA HIS A 60 0.51 -3.26 -1.72
C HIS A 60 -0.44 -2.58 -0.71
N TYR A 61 -1.76 -2.79 -0.88
CA TYR A 61 -2.80 -2.34 0.04
C TYR A 61 -3.08 -3.31 1.19
N ASP A 62 -2.54 -4.53 1.20
CA ASP A 62 -2.84 -5.50 2.25
C ASP A 62 -2.50 -4.96 3.65
N LEU A 63 -1.27 -4.42 3.82
CA LEU A 63 -0.82 -3.86 5.10
C LEU A 63 -1.67 -2.66 5.56
N PRO A 64 -1.90 -1.61 4.74
CA PRO A 64 -2.74 -0.49 5.17
C PRO A 64 -4.20 -0.91 5.44
N ILE A 65 -4.75 -1.90 4.71
CA ILE A 65 -6.08 -2.45 5.00
C ILE A 65 -6.10 -3.12 6.38
N ALA A 66 -5.10 -3.94 6.69
CA ALA A 66 -4.99 -4.59 7.99
C ALA A 66 -4.87 -3.57 9.13
N LEU A 67 -4.03 -2.54 8.97
CA LEU A 67 -3.86 -1.48 9.97
C LEU A 67 -5.14 -0.69 10.21
N ALA A 68 -5.85 -0.29 9.15
CA ALA A 68 -7.12 0.41 9.28
C ALA A 68 -8.18 -0.44 10.01
N LEU A 69 -8.20 -1.75 9.73
CA LEU A 69 -9.10 -2.68 10.40
C LEU A 69 -8.73 -2.90 11.87
N LEU A 70 -7.44 -3.08 12.17
CA LEU A 70 -6.92 -3.20 13.54
C LEU A 70 -7.24 -1.96 14.37
N ALA A 71 -7.13 -0.77 13.77
CA ALA A 71 -7.50 0.49 14.40
C ALA A 71 -9.00 0.56 14.69
N ALA A 72 -9.85 0.20 13.72
CA ALA A 72 -11.30 0.17 13.90
C ALA A 72 -11.78 -0.89 14.91
N MET A 73 -10.97 -1.94 15.13
CA MET A 73 -11.19 -2.95 16.17
C MET A 73 -10.66 -2.52 17.55
N GLY A 74 -9.96 -1.38 17.66
CA GLY A 74 -9.34 -0.91 18.90
C GLY A 74 -8.08 -1.68 19.31
N VAL A 75 -7.47 -2.43 18.39
CA VAL A 75 -6.23 -3.19 18.66
C VAL A 75 -5.01 -2.27 18.64
N THR A 76 -5.08 -1.17 17.89
CA THR A 76 -4.06 -0.11 17.78
C THR A 76 -4.76 1.24 17.76
N ASP A 77 -4.04 2.29 18.14
CA ASP A 77 -4.57 3.65 18.10
C ASP A 77 -4.68 4.16 16.66
N ALA A 78 -5.83 4.75 16.33
CA ALA A 78 -6.10 5.31 15.01
C ALA A 78 -5.44 6.67 14.83
N GLU A 79 -5.31 7.46 15.90
CA GLU A 79 -4.67 8.77 15.86
C GLU A 79 -3.17 8.61 15.60
N GLN A 80 -2.50 7.75 16.38
CA GLN A 80 -1.09 7.42 16.14
C GLN A 80 -0.82 6.91 14.72
N LEU A 81 -1.72 6.13 14.13
CA LEU A 81 -1.56 5.65 12.75
C LEU A 81 -1.76 6.75 11.69
N GLY A 82 -2.40 7.86 12.04
CA GLY A 82 -2.59 9.00 11.15
C GLY A 82 -1.28 9.68 10.72
N ASP A 83 -0.24 9.55 11.54
CA ASP A 83 1.09 10.10 11.28
C ASP A 83 1.96 9.22 10.36
N TRP A 84 1.42 8.09 9.88
CA TRP A 84 2.16 7.11 9.09
C TRP A 84 1.54 6.84 7.72
N ILE A 85 2.41 6.70 6.73
CA ILE A 85 2.10 6.10 5.44
C ILE A 85 2.51 4.64 5.49
N ALA A 86 1.58 3.73 5.21
CA ALA A 86 1.84 2.30 5.18
C ALA A 86 1.76 1.75 3.75
N VAL A 87 2.77 0.96 3.38
CA VAL A 87 2.84 0.22 2.12
C VAL A 87 3.35 -1.19 2.38
N GLY A 88 2.71 -2.20 1.83
CA GLY A 88 3.20 -3.56 2.00
C GLY A 88 2.16 -4.63 1.74
N GLU A 89 2.66 -5.82 1.47
CA GLU A 89 1.86 -7.01 1.22
C GLU A 89 1.81 -7.90 2.45
N LEU A 90 0.74 -8.69 2.58
CA LEU A 90 0.61 -9.64 3.67
C LEU A 90 0.58 -11.07 3.15
N SER A 91 1.42 -11.89 3.76
CA SER A 91 1.29 -13.34 3.69
C SER A 91 0.13 -13.80 4.58
N LEU A 92 -0.44 -14.97 4.26
CA LEU A 92 -1.57 -15.55 5.01
C LEU A 92 -1.25 -15.86 6.49
N ASP A 93 0.04 -15.88 6.85
CA ASP A 93 0.54 -16.09 8.21
C ASP A 93 0.85 -14.78 8.97
N GLY A 94 0.54 -13.63 8.38
CA GLY A 94 0.74 -12.32 9.00
C GLY A 94 2.16 -11.74 8.84
N ARG A 95 3.02 -12.37 8.01
CA ARG A 95 4.30 -11.75 7.59
C ARG A 95 4.06 -10.59 6.63
N VAL A 96 4.85 -9.53 6.79
CA VAL A 96 4.88 -8.39 5.85
C VAL A 96 5.92 -8.71 4.77
N VAL A 97 5.46 -8.82 3.54
CA VAL A 97 6.28 -9.20 2.37
C VAL A 97 6.56 -8.01 1.47
N ALA A 98 7.64 -8.11 0.70
CA ALA A 98 8.07 -7.06 -0.21
C ALA A 98 6.96 -6.65 -1.18
N SER A 99 6.95 -5.38 -1.53
CA SER A 99 5.89 -4.77 -2.32
C SER A 99 6.43 -3.69 -3.26
N PRO A 100 5.85 -3.50 -4.44
CA PRO A 100 6.29 -2.44 -5.34
C PRO A 100 6.03 -1.05 -4.75
N GLY A 101 6.89 -0.10 -5.10
CA GLY A 101 6.66 1.32 -4.80
C GLY A 101 7.11 1.79 -3.41
N VAL A 102 7.77 0.96 -2.60
CA VAL A 102 8.29 1.36 -1.27
C VAL A 102 9.21 2.58 -1.35
N LEU A 103 10.11 2.62 -2.34
CA LEU A 103 11.00 3.77 -2.57
C LEU A 103 10.22 5.07 -2.81
N ILE A 104 9.21 5.02 -3.68
CA ILE A 104 8.39 6.18 -4.03
C ILE A 104 7.53 6.60 -2.84
N ALA A 105 7.01 5.64 -2.07
CA ALA A 105 6.30 5.90 -0.83
C ALA A 105 7.20 6.58 0.21
N ALA A 106 8.47 6.17 0.32
CA ALA A 106 9.45 6.79 1.22
C ALA A 106 9.79 8.23 0.84
N LEU A 107 9.96 8.50 -0.47
CA LEU A 107 10.12 9.86 -0.99
C LEU A 107 8.89 10.71 -0.67
N HIS A 108 7.69 10.20 -0.96
CA HIS A 108 6.45 10.91 -0.70
C HIS A 108 6.25 11.19 0.79
N ALA A 109 6.50 10.21 1.66
CA ALA A 109 6.42 10.35 3.11
C ALA A 109 7.31 11.50 3.61
N SER A 110 8.50 11.66 3.02
CA SER A 110 9.38 12.80 3.33
C SER A 110 8.81 14.13 2.86
N THR A 111 8.10 14.19 1.73
CA THR A 111 7.47 15.43 1.24
C THR A 111 6.30 15.91 2.10
N VAL A 112 5.65 15.00 2.82
CA VAL A 112 4.49 15.30 3.68
C VAL A 112 4.81 15.17 5.17
N GLU A 113 6.09 14.98 5.52
CA GLU A 113 6.59 14.83 6.90
C GLU A 113 5.89 13.73 7.72
N ALA A 114 5.41 12.68 7.05
CA ALA A 114 4.79 11.52 7.69
C ALA A 114 5.81 10.39 7.84
N GLY A 115 5.70 9.57 8.90
CA GLY A 115 6.49 8.36 9.02
C GLY A 115 6.14 7.32 7.95
N LEU A 116 7.02 6.36 7.68
CA LEU A 116 6.78 5.26 6.74
C LEU A 116 6.74 3.90 7.46
N ILE A 117 5.72 3.09 7.17
CA ILE A 117 5.68 1.67 7.52
C ILE A 117 5.84 0.86 6.22
N CYS A 118 6.87 0.02 6.15
CA CYS A 118 7.18 -0.77 4.96
C CYS A 118 7.68 -2.20 5.31
N PRO A 119 7.83 -3.11 4.34
CA PRO A 119 8.40 -4.43 4.59
C PRO A 119 9.86 -4.36 5.06
N ALA A 120 10.24 -5.22 6.01
CA ALA A 120 11.63 -5.33 6.50
C ALA A 120 12.68 -5.46 5.40
N GLN A 121 12.36 -6.21 4.33
CA GLN A 121 13.26 -6.46 3.20
C GLN A 121 13.63 -5.18 2.42
N GLN A 122 12.76 -4.17 2.47
CA GLN A 122 12.92 -2.91 1.75
C GLN A 122 13.19 -1.74 2.71
N GLY A 123 13.41 -2.01 4.00
CA GLY A 123 13.65 -0.97 5.00
C GLY A 123 14.91 -0.14 4.73
N SER A 124 15.96 -0.75 4.18
CA SER A 124 17.21 -0.04 3.86
C SER A 124 17.04 0.96 2.72
N GLU A 125 16.30 0.58 1.67
CA GLU A 125 15.94 1.44 0.54
C GLU A 125 15.02 2.59 1.00
N ALA A 126 13.99 2.25 1.79
CA ALA A 126 13.11 3.25 2.38
C ALA A 126 13.87 4.27 3.24
N LYS A 127 14.77 3.81 4.11
CA LYS A 127 15.58 4.69 4.98
C LYS A 127 16.59 5.52 4.20
N TRP A 128 17.09 5.01 3.08
CA TRP A 128 17.97 5.75 2.19
C TRP A 128 17.22 6.91 1.52
N ALA A 129 16.00 6.65 1.04
CA ALA A 129 15.21 7.63 0.33
C ALA A 129 14.44 8.62 1.21
N SER A 130 14.27 8.30 2.51
CA SER A 130 13.47 9.11 3.41
C SER A 130 14.26 9.87 4.48
N GLY A 131 13.80 11.08 4.75
CA GLY A 131 14.24 11.91 5.89
C GLY A 131 13.39 11.72 7.15
N VAL A 132 12.37 10.87 7.08
CA VAL A 132 11.36 10.63 8.12
C VAL A 132 11.61 9.32 8.88
N PRO A 133 10.95 9.08 10.02
CA PRO A 133 10.98 7.79 10.69
C PRO A 133 10.50 6.64 9.79
N VAL A 134 11.20 5.50 9.82
CA VAL A 134 10.85 4.29 9.05
C VAL A 134 10.68 3.10 9.98
N LEU A 135 9.52 2.47 9.93
CA LEU A 135 9.24 1.19 10.58
C LEU A 135 9.23 0.07 9.55
N ALA A 136 10.14 -0.89 9.70
CA ALA A 136 10.30 -1.99 8.77
C ALA A 136 10.05 -3.35 9.44
N PRO A 137 8.80 -3.67 9.85
CA PRO A 137 8.46 -4.93 10.51
C PRO A 137 8.62 -6.14 9.58
N ARG A 138 8.91 -7.31 10.18
CA ARG A 138 8.84 -8.61 9.48
C ARG A 138 7.41 -9.18 9.45
N GLY A 139 6.53 -8.71 10.32
CA GLY A 139 5.17 -9.20 10.47
C GLY A 139 4.31 -8.28 11.34
N LEU A 140 2.99 -8.45 11.24
CA LEU A 140 2.00 -7.66 11.97
C LEU A 140 2.17 -7.72 13.49
N VAL A 141 2.56 -8.87 14.05
CA VAL A 141 2.80 -9.03 15.50
C VAL A 141 3.89 -8.07 15.98
N SER A 142 5.03 -8.02 15.29
CA SER A 142 6.14 -7.13 15.65
C SER A 142 5.80 -5.65 15.47
N LEU A 143 4.97 -5.33 14.45
CA LEU A 143 4.49 -3.98 14.23
C LEU A 143 3.55 -3.53 15.36
N LEU A 144 2.58 -4.37 15.73
CA LEU A 144 1.67 -4.07 16.83
C LEU A 144 2.38 -3.94 18.17
N ALA A 145 3.38 -4.80 18.44
CA ALA A 145 4.19 -4.71 19.64
C ALA A 145 4.92 -3.36 19.71
N HIS A 146 5.34 -2.83 18.57
CA HIS A 146 5.95 -1.51 18.44
C HIS A 146 4.99 -0.36 18.66
N LEU A 147 3.85 -0.37 17.99
CA LEU A 147 2.84 0.68 18.15
C LEU A 147 2.34 0.76 19.60
N LYS A 148 2.25 -0.37 20.29
CA LYS A 148 1.87 -0.45 21.72
C LYS A 148 3.00 -0.10 22.70
N GLY A 149 4.23 0.15 22.22
CA GLY A 149 5.39 0.43 23.07
C GLY A 149 5.96 -0.78 23.83
N SER A 150 5.48 -1.99 23.57
CA SER A 150 5.97 -3.22 24.22
C SER A 150 7.29 -3.75 23.65
N GLN A 151 7.62 -3.36 22.42
CA GLN A 151 8.89 -3.69 21.75
C GLN A 151 9.32 -2.54 20.85
N VAL A 152 10.61 -2.22 20.78
CA VAL A 152 11.09 -1.25 19.78
C VAL A 152 11.60 -2.00 18.56
N LEU A 153 11.07 -1.66 17.38
CA LEU A 153 11.63 -2.15 16.11
C LEU A 153 12.97 -1.45 15.86
N PRO A 154 14.00 -2.16 15.38
CA PRO A 154 15.26 -1.53 15.05
C PRO A 154 15.07 -0.56 13.89
N ASP A 155 15.73 0.60 13.96
CA ASP A 155 15.79 1.53 12.84
C ASP A 155 16.53 0.86 11.66
N PRO A 156 15.96 0.83 10.45
CA PRO A 156 16.62 0.20 9.31
C PRO A 156 17.95 0.87 9.02
N VAL A 157 18.95 0.06 8.66
CA VAL A 157 20.26 0.59 8.24
C VAL A 157 20.12 1.15 6.83
N ARG A 158 20.61 2.37 6.60
CA ARG A 158 20.70 2.94 5.25
C ARG A 158 21.53 2.03 4.35
N GLY A 159 21.01 1.73 3.16
CA GLY A 159 21.77 0.96 2.17
C GLY A 159 23.10 1.64 1.86
N THR A 160 24.18 0.86 1.84
CA THR A 160 25.48 1.32 1.34
C THR A 160 25.50 1.16 -0.17
N ILE A 161 25.93 2.21 -0.87
CA ILE A 161 26.23 2.10 -2.30
C ILE A 161 27.53 1.29 -2.39
N GLU A 162 27.45 0.04 -2.85
CA GLU A 162 28.65 -0.65 -3.30
C GLU A 162 29.14 0.07 -4.56
N GLU A 163 30.36 0.60 -4.48
CA GLU A 163 31.00 1.24 -5.61
C GLU A 163 31.22 0.17 -6.69
N SER A 164 30.36 0.17 -7.70
CA SER A 164 30.49 -0.78 -8.82
C SER A 164 31.88 -0.63 -9.42
N ALA A 165 32.52 -1.76 -9.74
CA ALA A 165 33.74 -1.76 -10.52
C ALA A 165 33.57 -0.85 -11.76
N PRO A 166 34.60 -0.08 -12.16
CA PRO A 166 34.49 0.90 -13.22
C PRO A 166 33.93 0.23 -14.49
N VAL A 167 32.68 0.55 -14.79
CA VAL A 167 32.00 0.10 -16.00
C VAL A 167 32.46 1.02 -17.12
N THR A 168 32.68 0.47 -18.32
CA THR A 168 33.00 1.25 -19.52
C THR A 168 31.98 2.36 -19.71
N ASP A 169 32.42 3.62 -19.66
CA ASP A 169 31.57 4.79 -19.84
C ASP A 169 31.06 4.85 -21.29
N LEU A 170 29.78 5.17 -21.50
CA LEU A 170 29.20 5.39 -22.83
C LEU A 170 29.95 6.48 -23.62
N LYS A 171 30.66 7.40 -22.94
CA LYS A 171 31.58 8.36 -23.59
C LYS A 171 32.72 7.70 -24.35
N GLN A 172 33.10 6.47 -23.98
CA GLN A 172 34.18 5.71 -24.63
C GLN A 172 33.70 4.99 -25.90
N VAL A 173 32.39 4.85 -26.10
CA VAL A 173 31.82 4.28 -27.33
C VAL A 173 31.81 5.37 -28.40
N LYS A 174 32.59 5.23 -29.47
CA LYS A 174 32.61 6.20 -30.59
C LYS A 174 31.78 5.67 -31.76
N GLY A 175 30.93 6.51 -32.35
CA GLY A 175 30.23 6.21 -33.61
C GLY A 175 28.94 5.40 -33.52
N GLN A 176 28.40 5.16 -32.31
CA GLN A 176 27.15 4.39 -32.12
C GLN A 176 26.10 5.17 -31.32
N GLU A 177 25.72 6.35 -31.81
CA GLU A 177 24.80 7.26 -31.13
C GLU A 177 23.38 6.68 -30.97
N THR A 178 22.90 5.90 -31.94
CA THR A 178 21.60 5.22 -31.86
C THR A 178 21.56 4.18 -30.74
N SER A 179 22.65 3.45 -30.54
CA SER A 179 22.76 2.42 -29.49
C SER A 179 22.91 3.03 -28.09
N LYS A 180 23.67 4.12 -27.95
CA LYS A 180 23.77 4.85 -26.68
C LYS A 180 22.41 5.40 -26.25
N ARG A 181 21.71 6.06 -27.18
CA ARG A 181 20.39 6.63 -26.93
C ARG A 181 19.35 5.56 -26.59
N ALA A 182 19.41 4.41 -27.26
CA ALA A 182 18.55 3.27 -26.92
C ALA A 182 18.82 2.75 -25.49
N LEU A 183 20.09 2.70 -25.07
CA LEU A 183 20.47 2.28 -23.72
C LEU A 183 20.03 3.30 -22.65
N GLU A 184 20.16 4.60 -22.93
CA GLU A 184 19.70 5.69 -22.05
C GLU A 184 18.19 5.68 -21.87
N ILE A 185 17.43 5.46 -22.96
CA ILE A 185 15.96 5.35 -22.90
C ILE A 185 15.53 4.13 -22.09
N ALA A 186 16.22 2.99 -22.26
CA ALA A 186 15.97 1.79 -21.46
C ALA A 186 16.30 1.99 -19.97
N ALA A 187 17.41 2.66 -19.66
CA ALA A 187 17.80 2.99 -18.28
C ALA A 187 16.87 4.00 -17.61
N ALA A 188 16.27 4.92 -18.38
CA ALA A 188 15.28 5.90 -17.90
C ALA A 188 13.87 5.32 -17.72
N GLY A 189 13.66 4.01 -17.91
CA GLY A 189 12.36 3.34 -17.72
C GLY A 189 11.41 3.43 -18.91
N GLY A 190 11.90 3.76 -20.11
CA GLY A 190 11.12 3.72 -21.34
C GLY A 190 10.86 2.27 -21.78
N LYS A 191 9.63 1.79 -21.56
CA LYS A 191 8.97 0.58 -22.09
C LYS A 191 9.84 -0.35 -22.96
N GLU A 192 10.00 -1.57 -22.47
CA GLU A 192 10.69 -2.73 -23.05
C GLU A 192 10.72 -2.80 -24.59
N PRO A 193 11.88 -2.65 -25.26
CA PRO A 193 11.99 -2.97 -26.67
C PRO A 193 11.96 -4.50 -26.83
N ALA A 194 10.90 -4.97 -27.49
CA ALA A 194 10.71 -6.37 -27.86
C ALA A 194 12.00 -6.99 -28.43
N ARG A 195 12.35 -8.12 -27.83
CA ARG A 195 13.52 -8.96 -28.09
C ARG A 195 13.60 -9.39 -29.57
N ILE A 196 14.33 -8.65 -30.41
CA ILE A 196 14.78 -9.16 -31.71
C ILE A 196 16.01 -10.04 -31.47
N MET A 197 15.81 -11.35 -31.43
CA MET A 197 16.88 -12.35 -31.52
C MET A 197 17.27 -12.52 -33.00
N PRO A 198 18.54 -12.36 -33.40
CA PRO A 198 18.96 -12.70 -34.75
C PRO A 198 19.00 -14.22 -34.94
N SER A 199 18.52 -14.62 -36.11
CA SER A 199 18.42 -15.99 -36.65
C SER A 199 19.72 -16.80 -36.51
N ARG A 200 19.63 -18.01 -35.95
CA ARG A 200 20.65 -19.06 -36.13
C ARG A 200 20.38 -19.84 -37.43
N HIS A 201 21.41 -19.99 -38.24
CA HIS A 201 21.45 -20.82 -39.45
C HIS A 201 21.02 -22.28 -39.19
N PRO A 202 20.35 -22.95 -40.15
CA PRO A 202 20.01 -24.36 -40.05
C PRO A 202 21.15 -25.25 -40.60
N SER A 203 21.80 -26.01 -39.74
CA SER A 203 22.57 -27.19 -40.13
C SER A 203 21.62 -28.38 -40.38
N ARG A 204 21.57 -28.83 -41.62
CA ARG A 204 20.95 -30.10 -42.05
C ARG A 204 21.66 -31.30 -41.42
N THR A 205 20.92 -32.26 -40.89
CA THR A 205 21.06 -33.70 -41.17
C THR A 205 19.82 -34.50 -40.70
N HIS A 206 19.43 -35.46 -41.54
CA HIS A 206 18.49 -36.61 -41.42
C HIS A 206 18.23 -37.16 -40.00
N THR A 207 17.10 -37.75 -39.60
CA THR A 207 16.18 -38.73 -40.26
C THR A 207 14.95 -38.95 -39.36
N GLY A 208 13.80 -39.33 -39.93
CA GLY A 208 12.92 -40.33 -39.31
C GLY A 208 11.48 -39.95 -38.92
N ARG A 209 10.55 -40.35 -39.80
CA ARG A 209 9.25 -41.01 -39.54
C ARG A 209 7.98 -40.26 -39.11
N SER A 210 6.95 -40.73 -39.83
CA SER A 210 5.51 -40.85 -39.58
C SER A 210 4.63 -39.60 -39.63
N ALA A 211 3.91 -39.54 -40.75
CA ALA A 211 2.63 -38.89 -40.91
C ALA A 211 1.56 -39.49 -39.97
N GLY A 212 0.71 -38.60 -39.45
CA GLY A 212 -0.52 -38.89 -38.73
C GLY A 212 -1.29 -37.57 -38.59
N GLY A 213 -2.51 -37.53 -39.12
CA GLY A 213 -3.25 -36.31 -39.42
C GLY A 213 -4.11 -35.75 -38.29
N PHE A 214 -5.19 -35.07 -38.72
CA PHE A 214 -6.22 -34.33 -37.97
C PHE A 214 -5.77 -32.96 -37.45
N ASP A 215 -6.57 -31.89 -37.44
CA ASP A 215 -7.87 -31.47 -38.00
C ASP A 215 -8.04 -30.02 -37.47
N GLY A 216 -8.95 -29.22 -38.03
CA GLY A 216 -9.53 -28.10 -37.27
C GLY A 216 -9.26 -26.68 -37.78
N ALA A 217 -10.17 -26.28 -38.66
CA ALA A 217 -10.51 -24.94 -39.10
C ALA A 217 -10.28 -23.76 -38.11
N ILE A 218 -9.56 -22.72 -38.57
CA ILE A 218 -9.60 -21.38 -37.96
C ILE A 218 -10.41 -20.46 -38.87
N ARG A 219 -11.63 -20.14 -38.42
CA ARG A 219 -12.50 -19.11 -39.01
C ARG A 219 -11.91 -17.73 -38.77
N ARG A 220 -11.68 -16.99 -39.85
CA ARG A 220 -11.43 -15.54 -39.84
C ARG A 220 -12.69 -14.82 -39.39
N ARG A 221 -12.56 -13.88 -38.45
CA ARG A 221 -13.55 -12.81 -38.24
C ARG A 221 -12.82 -11.48 -38.06
N THR A 222 -12.74 -10.74 -39.16
CA THR A 222 -12.47 -9.31 -39.25
C THR A 222 -13.73 -8.52 -38.94
N ALA A 223 -13.69 -7.57 -38.01
CA ALA A 223 -14.53 -6.36 -38.02
C ALA A 223 -14.00 -5.37 -36.96
N ARG A 224 -13.39 -4.27 -37.41
CA ARG A 224 -13.96 -2.90 -37.47
C ARG A 224 -13.68 -2.08 -36.21
N PHE A 225 -12.55 -1.39 -36.26
CA PHE A 225 -12.32 -0.11 -35.59
C PHE A 225 -13.27 0.95 -36.15
N GLY A 226 -13.85 1.76 -35.28
CA GLY A 226 -14.73 2.85 -35.67
C GLY A 226 -15.02 3.82 -34.52
N GLN A 227 -14.32 4.95 -34.60
CA GLN A 227 -14.73 6.31 -34.23
C GLN A 227 -14.45 6.86 -32.83
N ASP A 228 -13.53 7.83 -32.85
CA ASP A 228 -13.32 8.94 -31.93
C ASP A 228 -14.58 9.79 -31.73
N GLN A 229 -14.78 10.27 -30.48
CA GLN A 229 -15.50 11.50 -30.20
C GLN A 229 -14.76 12.34 -29.14
N PRO A 230 -14.73 13.68 -29.27
CA PRO A 230 -13.98 14.57 -28.39
C PRO A 230 -14.75 14.86 -27.08
N ARG A 231 -14.04 14.86 -25.95
CA ARG A 231 -14.60 15.23 -24.64
C ARG A 231 -14.38 16.72 -24.36
N THR A 232 -15.46 17.44 -24.08
CA THR A 232 -15.46 18.82 -23.55
C THR A 232 -15.18 18.82 -22.03
N PRO A 233 -14.52 19.87 -21.48
CA PRO A 233 -14.22 19.95 -20.05
C PRO A 233 -15.38 20.54 -19.21
N ILE A 234 -15.62 19.94 -18.05
CA ILE A 234 -16.60 20.38 -17.03
C ILE A 234 -15.89 21.30 -16.02
N PRO A 235 -16.49 22.43 -15.57
CA PRO A 235 -15.83 23.39 -14.67
C PRO A 235 -15.80 22.95 -13.19
N ARG A 236 -14.76 23.42 -12.47
CA ARG A 236 -14.51 23.21 -11.03
C ARG A 236 -15.59 23.85 -10.15
N ALA A 237 -16.11 23.09 -9.19
CA ALA A 237 -16.93 23.61 -8.09
C ALA A 237 -16.08 24.26 -6.99
N ALA A 238 -16.54 25.41 -6.48
CA ALA A 238 -15.97 26.18 -5.38
C ALA A 238 -16.28 25.54 -3.99
N PRO A 239 -15.50 25.83 -2.94
CA PRO A 239 -15.78 25.34 -1.59
C PRO A 239 -16.95 26.10 -0.94
N PHE A 240 -17.94 25.34 -0.47
CA PHE A 240 -19.08 25.79 0.33
C PHE A 240 -18.65 26.09 1.77
N GLY A 241 -19.17 27.19 2.31
CA GLY A 241 -18.83 27.72 3.63
C GLY A 241 -19.53 27.08 4.81
N GLN A 242 -18.91 27.36 5.98
CA GLN A 242 -19.50 27.75 7.27
C GLN A 242 -20.85 27.12 7.66
N TYR A 243 -20.80 26.21 8.64
CA TYR A 243 -21.91 25.99 9.58
C TYR A 243 -21.51 26.51 10.97
N GLY A 244 -22.39 27.37 11.49
CA GLY A 244 -22.21 28.11 12.73
C GLY A 244 -22.30 27.26 13.98
N GLY A 245 -21.51 27.67 14.98
CA GLY A 245 -21.65 27.27 16.37
C GLY A 245 -22.73 28.10 17.05
N VAL A 246 -23.68 27.41 17.66
CA VAL A 246 -24.66 27.94 18.60
C VAL A 246 -24.00 28.02 19.98
N ASP A 247 -23.81 29.25 20.48
CA ASP A 247 -23.30 29.51 21.83
C ASP A 247 -24.34 29.15 22.90
N GLY A 248 -24.06 28.04 23.60
CA GLY A 248 -24.76 27.62 24.81
C GLY A 248 -24.31 28.44 26.02
N ARG A 249 -25.19 29.34 26.46
CA ARG A 249 -25.12 29.99 27.79
C ARG A 249 -25.23 28.93 28.89
N TRP A 250 -24.17 28.76 29.67
CA TRP A 250 -24.24 28.10 30.98
C TRP A 250 -24.58 29.14 32.05
N ALA A 251 -25.72 28.95 32.72
CA ALA A 251 -26.18 29.78 33.80
C ALA A 251 -25.51 29.38 35.13
N GLU A 252 -25.04 30.38 35.87
CA GLU A 252 -24.44 30.28 37.19
C GLU A 252 -25.48 30.22 38.32
N GLY A 253 -25.20 29.38 39.32
CA GLY A 253 -25.45 29.65 40.75
C GLY A 253 -26.58 28.87 41.46
N PRO A 254 -26.64 28.84 42.81
CA PRO A 254 -25.60 29.24 43.78
C PRO A 254 -25.36 28.25 44.95
N ALA A 255 -24.28 28.54 45.68
CA ALA A 255 -23.76 27.87 46.87
C ALA A 255 -24.69 27.87 48.11
N ARG A 256 -24.55 26.84 48.96
CA ARG A 256 -24.93 26.88 50.39
C ARG A 256 -23.87 26.21 51.30
N ARG A 257 -23.21 27.08 52.08
CA ARG A 257 -22.71 26.99 53.49
C ARG A 257 -22.79 25.62 54.19
N SER A 258 -21.67 25.04 54.68
CA SER A 258 -21.10 25.13 56.06
C SER A 258 -22.16 24.98 57.17
N GLN A 259 -22.09 24.08 58.16
CA GLN A 259 -21.01 23.80 59.13
C GLN A 259 -21.47 22.66 60.12
N PRO A 260 -20.85 22.36 61.30
CA PRO A 260 -20.09 21.13 61.63
C PRO A 260 -20.65 20.26 62.81
N CYS A 261 -20.04 19.09 63.12
CA CYS A 261 -19.66 18.66 64.49
C CYS A 261 -18.93 17.29 64.53
N ALA A 262 -17.84 17.18 65.30
CA ALA A 262 -17.01 15.99 65.56
C ALA A 262 -17.47 15.23 66.84
N PRO A 263 -16.68 14.37 67.56
CA PRO A 263 -15.56 13.45 67.24
C PRO A 263 -15.69 12.03 67.93
N ARG A 264 -14.61 11.22 67.90
CA ARG A 264 -14.21 10.01 68.71
C ARG A 264 -14.39 8.65 67.99
N ARG A 265 -13.49 7.64 68.05
CA ARG A 265 -12.33 7.22 68.89
C ARG A 265 -11.51 6.22 68.02
N VAL A 266 -10.19 6.30 67.85
CA VAL A 266 -9.05 5.67 68.59
C VAL A 266 -9.17 4.16 68.86
N VAL A 267 -7.99 3.50 68.77
CA VAL A 267 -7.53 2.16 69.24
C VAL A 267 -7.37 1.17 68.06
N SER A 268 -6.21 0.61 67.72
CA SER A 268 -4.81 0.67 68.21
C SER A 268 -3.88 0.32 67.04
#